data_AF-A0A0H3CVV2-F1
#
_entry.id   AF-A0A0H3CVV2-F1
#
_cell.length_a   1.000
_cell.length_b   1.000
_cell.length_c   1.000
_cell.angle_alpha   90.00
_cell.angle_beta   90.00
_cell.angle_gamma   90.00
#
_symmetry.space_group_name_H-M   'P 1'
#
loop_
_entity.id
_entity.type
_entity.pdbx_description
1 polymer ?
#
loop_
_entity_poly.entity_id
_entity_poly.type
_entity_poly.pdbx_seq_one_letter_code
_entity_poly.pdbx_strand_id
1 'polypeptide(L)'
;MSGYGEFNEPQNKTVGGVRSCSYRQKIASASENAKVIGVNVRDTASVAQVNDTGGGVVDKDVNGRKAREASGGASLPACTLALPVGDSSRVDVAVIGADSADQACQLAEAVAKAVEPRLPKG
;
A
#
# COMPACT_ATOMS: atom_id res chain seq x y z
N MET A 1 3.31 6.22 13.68
CA MET A 1 3.58 4.83 13.25
C MET A 1 3.94 3.89 14.41
N SER A 2 4.15 4.39 15.63
CA SER A 2 4.47 3.58 16.82
C SER A 2 3.42 2.51 17.20
N GLY A 3 2.18 2.62 16.70
CA GLY A 3 1.13 1.61 16.89
C GLY A 3 1.20 0.40 15.95
N TYR A 4 2.14 0.35 15.00
CA TYR A 4 2.21 -0.70 13.97
C TYR A 4 3.51 -1.52 14.00
N GLY A 5 4.31 -1.36 15.05
CA GLY A 5 5.59 -2.05 15.24
C GLY A 5 6.80 -1.24 14.76
N GLU A 6 7.99 -1.82 14.96
CA GLU A 6 9.25 -1.27 14.47
C GLU A 6 9.58 -1.78 13.06
N PHE A 7 10.10 -0.90 12.22
CA PHE A 7 10.50 -1.22 10.85
C PHE A 7 11.99 -1.00 10.67
N ASN A 8 12.57 -1.76 9.75
CA ASN A 8 13.92 -1.51 9.26
C ASN A 8 13.96 -0.21 8.46
N GLU A 9 15.18 0.28 8.19
CA GLU A 9 15.40 1.38 7.25
C GLU A 9 14.75 1.07 5.88
N PRO A 10 14.22 2.10 5.19
CA PRO A 10 13.55 1.92 3.92
C PRO A 10 14.51 1.36 2.85
N GLN A 11 13.98 0.48 2.01
CA GLN A 11 14.68 -0.04 0.85
C GLN A 11 14.04 0.46 -0.44
N ASN A 12 14.81 1.15 -1.26
CA ASN A 12 14.42 1.59 -2.59
C ASN A 12 14.82 0.54 -3.63
N LYS A 13 13.91 0.20 -4.55
CA LYS A 13 14.15 -0.73 -5.64
C LYS A 13 13.20 -0.49 -6.81
N THR A 14 13.55 -1.02 -7.97
CA THR A 14 12.64 -1.11 -9.12
C THR A 14 12.17 -2.56 -9.25
N VAL A 15 10.86 -2.79 -9.20
CA VAL A 15 10.26 -4.13 -9.32
C VAL A 15 9.25 -4.12 -10.46
N GLY A 16 9.49 -4.92 -11.50
CA GLY A 16 8.60 -4.97 -12.66
C GLY A 16 8.40 -3.60 -13.33
N GLY A 17 9.45 -2.77 -13.39
CA GLY A 17 9.40 -1.40 -13.92
C GLY A 17 8.79 -0.36 -12.97
N VAL A 18 8.28 -0.76 -11.81
CA VAL A 18 7.66 0.12 -10.82
C VAL A 18 8.72 0.57 -9.81
N ARG A 19 8.78 1.88 -9.54
CA ARG A 19 9.67 2.44 -8.52
C ARG A 19 9.04 2.23 -7.14
N SER A 20 9.73 1.51 -6.27
CA SER A 20 9.19 1.07 -4.98
C SER A 20 10.12 1.46 -3.83
N CYS A 21 9.52 1.99 -2.76
CA CYS A 21 10.16 2.13 -1.45
C CYS A 21 9.42 1.22 -0.47
N SER A 22 10.14 0.32 0.21
CA SER A 22 9.53 -0.64 1.14
C SER A 22 10.14 -0.60 2.53
N TYR A 23 9.28 -0.71 3.54
CA TYR A 23 9.61 -0.87 4.94
C TYR A 23 9.23 -2.28 5.36
N ARG A 24 10.20 -3.04 5.85
CA ARG A 24 9.96 -4.38 6.40
C ARG A 24 10.01 -4.32 7.92
N GLN A 25 9.02 -4.89 8.60
CA GLN A 25 8.98 -4.98 10.05
C GLN A 25 10.22 -5.70 10.58
N LYS A 26 10.77 -5.22 11.71
CA LYS A 26 11.78 -5.94 12.45
C LYS A 26 11.12 -7.14 13.13
N ILE A 27 11.69 -8.32 12.91
CA ILE A 27 11.25 -9.58 13.53
C ILE A 27 12.39 -10.12 14.38
N ALA A 28 12.07 -10.80 15.48
CA ALA A 28 13.10 -11.36 16.35
C ALA A 28 13.71 -12.64 15.75
N SER A 29 12.92 -13.39 14.96
CA SER A 29 13.39 -14.59 14.28
C SER A 29 12.79 -14.77 12.87
N ALA A 30 13.44 -15.59 12.05
CA ALA A 30 12.99 -15.90 10.68
C ALA A 30 11.69 -16.74 10.61
N SER A 31 11.21 -17.29 11.73
CA SER A 31 9.94 -18.00 11.80
C SER A 31 8.72 -17.08 11.91
N GLU A 32 8.94 -15.78 12.17
CA GLU A 32 7.89 -14.77 12.21
C GLU A 32 7.60 -14.21 10.82
N ASN A 33 6.32 -13.94 10.55
CA ASN A 33 5.92 -13.27 9.32
C ASN A 33 6.19 -11.76 9.44
N ALA A 34 7.21 -11.27 8.74
CA ALA A 34 7.48 -9.84 8.67
C ALA A 34 6.45 -9.13 7.78
N LYS A 35 5.71 -8.20 8.37
CA LYS A 35 4.88 -7.25 7.64
C LYS A 35 5.75 -6.38 6.73
N VAL A 36 5.29 -6.14 5.51
CA VAL A 36 5.96 -5.23 4.57
C VAL A 36 4.97 -4.17 4.13
N ILE A 37 5.40 -2.90 4.24
CA ILE A 37 4.72 -1.74 3.69
C ILE A 37 5.50 -1.30 2.45
N GLY A 38 4.84 -1.15 1.31
CA GLY A 38 5.44 -0.65 0.08
C GLY A 38 4.71 0.59 -0.43
N VAL A 39 5.46 1.60 -0.85
CA VAL A 39 4.96 2.73 -1.64
C VAL A 39 5.49 2.57 -3.05
N ASN A 40 4.60 2.40 -4.01
CA ASN A 40 4.93 1.99 -5.37
C ASN A 40 4.40 3.02 -6.37
N VAL A 41 5.30 3.65 -7.13
CA VAL A 41 4.94 4.65 -8.14
C VAL A 41 4.74 3.97 -9.48
N ARG A 42 3.52 4.01 -10.00
CA ARG A 42 3.13 3.46 -11.29
C ARG A 42 2.87 4.60 -12.26
N ASP A 43 3.83 4.84 -13.13
CA ASP A 43 3.78 5.95 -14.08
C ASP A 43 2.82 5.70 -15.26
N THR A 44 2.40 4.44 -15.48
CA THR A 44 1.60 4.01 -16.64
C THR A 44 0.33 3.25 -16.25
N ALA A 45 -0.22 3.50 -15.05
CA ALA A 45 -1.46 2.89 -14.62
C ALA A 45 -2.32 3.85 -13.80
N SER A 46 -3.58 4.03 -14.19
CA SER A 46 -4.58 4.81 -13.45
C SER A 46 -5.20 3.98 -12.31
N VAL A 47 -5.91 4.63 -11.38
CA VAL A 47 -6.59 3.93 -10.28
C VAL A 47 -7.73 3.01 -10.73
N ALA A 48 -8.27 3.19 -11.94
CA ALA A 48 -9.25 2.27 -12.51
C ALA A 48 -8.65 0.88 -12.84
N GLN A 49 -7.32 0.81 -13.00
CA GLN A 49 -6.58 -0.42 -13.31
C GLN A 49 -6.01 -1.08 -12.05
N VAL A 50 -6.62 -0.86 -10.89
CA VAL A 50 -6.27 -1.56 -9.65
C VAL A 50 -6.83 -2.98 -9.74
N ASN A 51 -5.96 -3.96 -9.54
CA ASN A 51 -6.34 -5.36 -9.60
C ASN A 51 -7.07 -5.76 -8.32
N ASP A 52 -8.16 -6.52 -8.48
CA ASP A 52 -8.78 -7.22 -7.37
C ASP A 52 -7.86 -8.37 -6.91
N THR A 53 -7.53 -8.39 -5.62
CA THR A 53 -6.70 -9.43 -4.98
C THR A 53 -7.54 -10.47 -4.23
N GLY A 54 -8.83 -10.55 -4.53
CA GLY A 54 -9.79 -11.53 -4.01
C GLY A 54 -10.76 -10.97 -2.96
N GLY A 55 -10.55 -9.74 -2.50
CA GLY A 55 -11.42 -9.05 -1.53
C GLY A 55 -12.31 -7.98 -2.17
N GLY A 56 -12.26 -7.81 -3.49
CA GLY A 56 -12.94 -6.74 -4.20
C GLY A 56 -12.11 -5.45 -4.26
N VAL A 57 -12.58 -4.51 -5.09
CA VAL A 57 -12.04 -3.15 -5.17
C VAL A 57 -13.15 -2.14 -4.87
N VAL A 58 -12.95 -1.30 -3.86
CA VAL A 58 -13.91 -0.31 -3.40
C VAL A 58 -13.38 1.12 -3.57
N ASP A 59 -14.29 2.08 -3.67
CA ASP A 59 -13.95 3.49 -3.63
C ASP A 59 -13.58 3.93 -2.21
N LYS A 60 -12.60 4.82 -2.10
CA LYS A 60 -12.17 5.38 -0.82
C LYS A 60 -11.84 6.86 -0.97
N ASP A 61 -11.88 7.56 0.15
CA ASP A 61 -11.47 8.96 0.25
C ASP A 61 -10.26 9.06 1.19
N VAL A 62 -9.16 9.63 0.68
CA VAL A 62 -7.93 9.84 1.45
C VAL A 62 -7.63 11.33 1.42
N ASN A 63 -7.94 12.03 2.52
CA ASN A 63 -7.75 13.48 2.64
C ASN A 63 -8.42 14.28 1.50
N GLY A 64 -9.60 13.87 1.04
CA GLY A 64 -10.30 14.50 -0.09
C GLY A 64 -9.86 14.02 -1.48
N ARG A 65 -8.84 13.15 -1.56
CA ARG A 65 -8.44 12.48 -2.80
C ARG A 65 -9.23 11.19 -2.99
N LYS A 66 -9.95 11.07 -4.10
CA LYS A 66 -10.64 9.83 -4.49
C LYS A 66 -9.62 8.75 -4.82
N ALA A 67 -9.69 7.63 -4.12
CA ALA A 67 -8.75 6.54 -4.16
C ALA A 67 -9.49 5.21 -4.37
N ARG A 68 -8.76 4.15 -4.66
CA ARG A 68 -9.29 2.79 -4.78
C ARG A 68 -8.58 1.87 -3.79
N GLU A 69 -9.33 1.14 -3.00
CA GLU A 69 -8.82 0.14 -2.06
C GLU A 69 -9.12 -1.26 -2.58
N ALA A 70 -8.08 -2.08 -2.71
CA ALA A 70 -8.19 -3.49 -3.05
C ALA A 70 -7.74 -4.32 -1.85
N SER A 71 -8.70 -4.98 -1.21
CA SER A 71 -8.41 -5.88 -0.10
C SER A 71 -8.00 -7.25 -0.63
N GLY A 72 -7.13 -7.95 0.10
CA GLY A 72 -6.85 -9.35 -0.15
C GLY A 72 -8.09 -10.22 0.15
N GLY A 73 -8.19 -11.35 -0.54
CA GLY A 73 -9.19 -12.37 -0.19
C GLY A 73 -8.93 -13.01 1.17
N ALA A 74 -9.82 -13.91 1.62
CA ALA A 74 -9.76 -14.54 2.95
C ALA A 74 -8.43 -15.23 3.29
N SER A 75 -7.67 -15.68 2.27
CA SER A 75 -6.37 -16.35 2.44
C SER A 75 -5.16 -15.42 2.25
N LEU A 76 -5.38 -14.14 1.97
CA LEU A 76 -4.32 -13.18 1.65
C LEU A 76 -4.43 -11.96 2.59
N PRO A 77 -3.66 -11.91 3.68
CA PRO A 77 -3.65 -10.75 4.58
C PRO A 77 -2.82 -9.61 3.97
N ALA A 78 -3.38 -9.01 2.94
CA ALA A 78 -2.80 -7.92 2.18
C ALA A 78 -3.84 -6.86 1.83
N CYS A 79 -3.37 -5.67 1.50
CA CYS A 79 -4.19 -4.61 0.96
C CYS A 79 -3.38 -3.70 0.06
N THR A 80 -4.00 -3.17 -0.98
CA THR A 80 -3.43 -2.11 -1.83
C THR A 80 -4.38 -0.92 -1.84
N LEU A 81 -3.90 0.24 -1.41
CA LEU A 81 -4.61 1.50 -1.51
C LEU A 81 -3.94 2.38 -2.56
N ALA A 82 -4.66 2.62 -3.66
CA ALA A 82 -4.15 3.33 -4.83
C ALA A 82 -4.63 4.79 -4.84
N LEU A 83 -3.68 5.70 -4.84
CA LEU A 83 -3.87 7.15 -4.90
C LEU A 83 -3.60 7.63 -6.33
N PRO A 84 -4.54 8.31 -7.01
CA PRO A 84 -4.27 8.88 -8.33
C PRO A 84 -3.24 10.01 -8.19
N VAL A 85 -2.32 10.13 -9.15
CA VAL A 85 -1.38 11.26 -9.24
C VAL A 85 -1.62 12.06 -10.52
N GLY A 86 -2.07 11.40 -11.59
CA GLY A 86 -2.62 12.01 -12.80
C GLY A 86 -3.53 11.01 -13.52
N ASP A 87 -3.99 11.35 -14.71
CA ASP A 87 -5.01 10.56 -15.44
C ASP A 87 -4.56 9.12 -15.73
N SER A 88 -3.26 8.92 -15.97
CA SER A 88 -2.65 7.63 -16.31
C SER A 88 -1.60 7.15 -15.29
N SER A 89 -1.53 7.76 -14.11
CA SER A 89 -0.52 7.42 -13.10
C SER A 89 -1.09 7.39 -11.68
N ARG A 90 -0.50 6.55 -10.85
CA ARG A 90 -0.92 6.37 -9.45
C ARG A 90 0.23 5.96 -8.54
N VAL A 91 0.01 6.12 -7.25
CA VAL A 91 0.86 5.59 -6.19
C VAL A 91 0.07 4.56 -5.40
N ASP A 92 0.59 3.34 -5.35
CA ASP A 92 0.02 2.24 -4.56
C ASP A 92 0.72 2.15 -3.21
N VAL A 93 -0.04 2.31 -2.13
CA VAL A 93 0.38 1.92 -0.78
C VAL A 93 -0.07 0.48 -0.55
N ALA A 94 0.89 -0.45 -0.58
CA ALA A 94 0.64 -1.87 -0.41
C ALA A 94 1.12 -2.35 0.97
N VAL A 95 0.32 -3.16 1.63
CA VAL A 95 0.68 -3.85 2.87
C VAL A 95 0.50 -5.35 2.65
N ILE A 96 1.51 -6.14 3.01
CA ILE A 96 1.46 -7.61 2.99
C ILE A 96 1.98 -8.17 4.31
N GLY A 97 1.58 -9.40 4.65
CA GLY A 97 2.05 -10.09 5.85
C GLY A 97 1.50 -9.47 7.14
N ALA A 98 0.31 -8.88 7.07
CA ALA A 98 -0.44 -8.49 8.26
C ALA A 98 -1.15 -9.72 8.88
N ASP A 99 -1.81 -9.53 10.02
CA ASP A 99 -2.59 -10.57 10.69
C ASP A 99 -3.92 -10.84 9.96
N SER A 100 -4.46 -9.83 9.29
CA SER A 100 -5.66 -9.92 8.47
C SER A 100 -5.66 -8.90 7.32
N ALA A 101 -6.54 -9.10 6.34
CA ALA A 101 -6.75 -8.15 5.24
C ALA A 101 -7.25 -6.78 5.77
N ASP A 102 -8.14 -6.78 6.76
CA ASP A 102 -8.64 -5.54 7.39
C ASP A 102 -7.52 -4.76 8.07
N GLN A 103 -6.66 -5.44 8.84
CA GLN A 103 -5.52 -4.79 9.49
C GLN A 103 -4.52 -4.27 8.43
N ALA A 104 -4.35 -4.98 7.31
CA ALA A 104 -3.54 -4.52 6.20
C ALA A 104 -4.12 -3.23 5.58
N CYS A 105 -5.44 -3.16 5.35
CA CYS A 105 -6.08 -1.97 4.79
C CYS A 105 -6.07 -0.78 5.75
N GLN A 106 -6.30 -1.01 7.05
CA GLN A 106 -6.18 0.05 8.06
C GLN A 106 -4.77 0.67 8.07
N LEU A 107 -3.72 -0.16 7.97
CA LEU A 107 -2.35 0.33 7.90
C LEU A 107 -2.06 1.02 6.56
N ALA A 108 -2.53 0.46 5.44
CA ALA A 108 -2.37 1.08 4.13
C ALA A 108 -3.02 2.47 4.10
N GLU A 109 -4.21 2.63 4.69
CA GLU A 109 -4.90 3.91 4.83
C GLU A 109 -4.12 4.91 5.70
N ALA A 110 -3.60 4.48 6.85
CA ALA A 110 -2.80 5.35 7.72
C ALA A 110 -1.55 5.87 7.01
N VAL A 111 -0.87 5.01 6.25
CA VAL A 111 0.31 5.39 5.45
C VAL A 111 -0.10 6.28 4.27
N ALA A 112 -1.18 5.96 3.58
CA ALA A 112 -1.69 6.76 2.46
C ALA A 112 -2.06 8.18 2.91
N LYS A 113 -2.70 8.35 4.08
CA LYS A 113 -2.97 9.68 4.65
C LYS A 113 -1.70 10.49 4.92
N ALA A 114 -0.58 9.84 5.22
CA ALA A 114 0.71 10.50 5.40
C ALA A 114 1.45 10.78 4.06
N VAL A 115 1.22 9.94 3.05
CA VAL A 115 1.81 10.08 1.71
C VAL A 115 1.06 11.10 0.87
N GLU A 116 -0.27 11.13 0.92
CA GLU A 116 -1.14 11.94 0.06
C GLU A 116 -0.74 13.42 -0.01
N PRO A 117 -0.44 14.12 1.10
CA PRO A 117 -0.07 15.54 1.05
C PRO A 117 1.25 15.82 0.32
N ARG A 118 2.08 14.79 0.10
CA ARG A 118 3.36 14.88 -0.63
C ARG A 118 3.22 14.56 -2.11
N LEU A 119 2.07 14.05 -2.53
CA LEU A 119 1.81 13.74 -3.93
C LEU A 119 1.47 15.02 -4.69
N PRO A 120 1.84 15.09 -5.98
CA PRO A 120 1.31 16.12 -6.85
C PRO A 120 -0.22 16.18 -6.76
N LYS A 121 -0.73 17.39 -6.68
CA LYS A 121 -2.13 17.67 -6.98
C LYS A 121 -2.13 17.95 -8.47
N GLY A 122 -2.77 17.07 -9.23
CA GLY A 122 -2.87 17.19 -10.69
C GLY A 122 -3.42 18.55 -11.11
#